data_AF-A0A064CEA7-F1
#
_entry.id   AF-A0A064CEA7-F1
#
_cell.length_a   1.000
_cell.length_b   1.000
_cell.length_c   1.000
_cell.angle_alpha   90.00
_cell.angle_beta   90.00
_cell.angle_gamma   90.00
#
_symmetry.space_group_name_H-M   'P 1'
#
loop_
_entity.id
_entity.type
_entity.pdbx_description
1 polymer ?
#
loop_
_entity_poly.entity_id
_entity_poly.type
_entity_poly.pdbx_seq_one_letter_code
_entity_poly.pdbx_strand_id
1 'polypeptide(L)'
;MANPVEMESNGLCSYSDPENWFDYRKANEAKRICGNCPIRKACASAALDLEVVDGVWGGVNLPGEHATIEEHAVARRQLAFIVAAMDRQPEAHRQRSLAIRAAMHYAAFPGQRTHVAESASA
;
A
#
# COMPACT_ATOMS: atom_id res chain seq x y z
N MET A 1 -12.18 12.27 18.83
CA MET A 1 -12.14 12.28 17.36
C MET A 1 -10.73 11.88 16.98
N ALA A 2 -10.51 10.59 16.73
CA ALA A 2 -9.17 10.04 16.53
C ALA A 2 -8.69 10.32 15.11
N ASN A 3 -7.45 10.79 15.03
CA ASN A 3 -6.68 11.20 13.87
C ASN A 3 -6.82 10.23 12.68
N PRO A 4 -7.17 10.68 11.45
CA PRO A 4 -7.34 9.81 10.31
C PRO A 4 -5.96 9.31 9.85
N VAL A 5 -5.72 8.02 10.07
CA VAL A 5 -4.70 7.23 9.40
C VAL A 5 -3.27 7.73 9.64
N GLU A 6 -2.72 7.42 10.80
CA GLU A 6 -1.29 7.08 10.88
C GLU A 6 -1.07 5.79 10.05
N MET A 7 -1.02 5.94 8.73
CA MET A 7 -0.50 4.89 7.85
C MET A 7 0.99 4.79 8.19
N GLU A 8 1.35 3.91 9.13
CA GLU A 8 2.74 3.57 9.39
C GLU A 8 3.43 3.28 8.05
N SER A 9 4.41 4.13 7.72
CA SER A 9 5.13 4.26 6.47
C SER A 9 6.09 3.08 6.21
N ASN A 10 5.54 1.86 6.24
CA ASN A 10 6.29 0.60 6.17
C ASN A 10 5.93 -0.22 4.93
N GLY A 11 5.41 0.43 3.89
CA GLY A 11 5.34 -0.16 2.55
C GLY A 11 6.74 -0.24 1.93
N LEU A 12 6.95 -1.12 0.96
CA LEU A 12 8.24 -1.17 0.25
C LEU A 12 8.58 0.15 -0.46
N CYS A 13 7.56 0.98 -0.73
CA CYS A 13 7.71 2.33 -1.27
C CYS A 13 8.55 3.26 -0.37
N SER A 14 8.57 3.07 0.95
CA SER A 14 9.33 3.96 1.85
C SER A 14 10.84 3.81 1.74
N TYR A 15 11.34 2.74 1.09
CA TYR A 15 12.76 2.53 0.80
C TYR A 15 13.19 3.06 -0.58
N SER A 16 12.34 3.84 -1.23
CA SER A 16 12.60 4.42 -2.55
C SER A 16 12.26 5.91 -2.53
N ASP A 17 12.81 6.65 -3.50
CA ASP A 17 12.50 8.07 -3.67
C ASP A 17 10.98 8.26 -3.87
N PRO A 18 10.28 9.06 -3.03
CA PRO A 18 8.85 9.30 -3.13
C PRO A 18 8.39 9.80 -4.50
N GLU A 19 9.19 10.61 -5.18
CA GLU A 19 8.82 11.20 -6.48
C GLU A 19 8.64 10.14 -7.57
N ASN A 20 9.33 9.00 -7.46
CA ASN A 20 9.20 7.89 -8.41
C ASN A 20 7.81 7.26 -8.42
N TRP A 21 7.01 7.46 -7.37
CA TRP A 21 5.67 6.89 -7.25
C TRP A 21 4.60 7.71 -7.97
N PHE A 22 4.94 8.94 -8.38
CA PHE A 22 4.08 9.87 -9.12
C PHE A 22 4.58 10.11 -10.56
N ASP A 23 5.78 9.67 -10.92
CA ASP A 23 6.29 9.77 -12.29
C ASP A 23 5.75 8.64 -13.19
N TYR A 24 4.98 8.99 -14.23
CA TYR A 24 4.42 8.06 -15.21
C TYR A 24 5.48 7.17 -15.90
N ARG A 25 6.71 7.67 -16.07
CA ARG A 25 7.84 6.92 -16.68
C ARG A 25 8.34 5.83 -15.74
N LYS A 26 8.15 6.02 -14.44
CA LYS A 26 8.54 5.10 -13.36
C LYS A 26 7.40 4.20 -12.91
N ALA A 27 6.15 4.45 -13.33
CA ALA A 27 4.98 3.68 -12.94
C ALA A 27 5.13 2.16 -13.09
N ASN A 28 5.78 1.67 -14.16
CA ASN A 28 6.00 0.22 -14.33
C ASN A 28 7.01 -0.36 -13.33
N GLU A 29 8.03 0.40 -12.95
CA GLU A 29 9.01 0.02 -11.93
C GLU A 29 8.36 0.06 -10.54
N ALA A 30 7.66 1.15 -10.21
CA ALA A 30 6.91 1.31 -8.97
C ALA A 30 5.86 0.20 -8.78
N LYS A 31 5.09 -0.16 -9.84
CA LYS A 31 4.15 -1.29 -9.79
C LYS A 31 4.82 -2.62 -9.47
N ARG A 32 6.03 -2.87 -9.98
CA ARG A 32 6.79 -4.11 -9.67
C ARG A 32 7.20 -4.15 -8.19
N ILE A 33 7.67 -3.03 -7.64
CA ILE A 33 7.98 -2.93 -6.21
C ILE A 33 6.70 -3.11 -5.37
N CYS A 34 5.65 -2.37 -5.72
CA CYS A 34 4.36 -2.41 -5.04
C CYS A 34 3.75 -3.82 -5.05
N GLY A 35 3.88 -4.54 -6.17
CA GLY A 35 3.34 -5.88 -6.36
C GLY A 35 3.87 -6.92 -5.37
N ASN A 36 5.10 -6.72 -4.87
CA ASN A 36 5.74 -7.55 -3.86
C ASN A 36 5.49 -7.06 -2.42
N CYS A 37 4.75 -5.96 -2.26
CA CYS A 37 4.57 -5.34 -0.96
C CYS A 37 3.58 -6.15 -0.09
N PRO A 38 3.95 -6.52 1.15
CA PRO A 38 3.11 -7.32 2.03
C PRO A 38 1.87 -6.59 2.56
N ILE A 39 1.80 -5.26 2.43
CA ILE A 39 0.66 -4.44 2.87
C ILE A 39 -0.24 -3.99 1.72
N ARG A 40 -0.15 -4.61 0.52
CA ARG A 40 -0.95 -4.22 -0.65
C ARG A 40 -2.44 -4.10 -0.38
N LYS A 41 -3.03 -5.01 0.41
CA LYS A 41 -4.45 -4.93 0.81
C LYS A 41 -4.74 -3.61 1.54
N ALA A 42 -3.98 -3.31 2.58
CA ALA A 42 -4.17 -2.12 3.40
C ALA A 42 -3.94 -0.85 2.57
N CYS A 43 -2.90 -0.83 1.73
CA CYS A 43 -2.61 0.27 0.82
C CYS A 43 -3.74 0.50 -0.20
N ALA A 44 -4.28 -0.56 -0.81
CA ALA A 44 -5.39 -0.44 -1.76
C ALA A 44 -6.70 0.01 -1.08
N SER A 45 -6.98 -0.47 0.13
CA SER A 45 -8.12 0.00 0.93
C SER A 45 -7.97 1.48 1.27
N ALA A 46 -6.81 1.90 1.78
CA ALA A 46 -6.55 3.29 2.12
C ALA A 46 -6.67 4.21 0.89
N ALA A 47 -6.22 3.79 -0.29
CA ALA A 47 -6.39 4.55 -1.51
C ALA A 47 -7.87 4.77 -1.88
N LEU A 48 -8.73 3.76 -1.64
CA LEU A 48 -10.17 3.87 -1.84
C LEU A 48 -10.81 4.79 -0.79
N ASP A 49 -10.47 4.61 0.49
CA ASP A 49 -11.04 5.35 1.61
C ASP A 49 -10.66 6.83 1.59
N LEU A 50 -9.42 7.15 1.21
CA LEU A 50 -8.89 8.51 1.08
C LEU A 50 -9.15 9.13 -0.30
N GLU A 51 -9.82 8.40 -1.19
CA GLU A 51 -10.16 8.85 -2.52
C GLU A 51 -8.97 9.30 -3.38
N VAL A 52 -7.80 8.69 -3.18
CA VAL A 52 -6.56 9.08 -3.85
C VAL A 52 -6.72 9.04 -5.37
N VAL A 53 -6.17 10.04 -6.04
CA VAL A 53 -6.34 10.25 -7.49
C VAL A 53 -5.06 10.07 -8.30
N ASP A 54 -3.88 10.03 -7.66
CA ASP A 54 -2.59 9.99 -8.34
C ASP A 54 -1.57 9.04 -7.70
N GLY A 55 -0.60 8.61 -8.52
CA GLY A 55 0.51 7.75 -8.16
C GLY A 55 0.18 6.26 -8.10
N VAL A 56 1.18 5.44 -7.71
CA VAL A 56 1.03 3.98 -7.63
C VAL A 56 0.60 3.51 -6.23
N TRP A 57 -0.59 2.94 -6.14
CA TRP A 57 -1.20 2.46 -4.90
C TRP A 57 -1.70 1.02 -5.05
N GLY A 58 -1.38 0.13 -4.12
CA GLY A 58 -1.82 -1.28 -4.16
C GLY A 58 -1.36 -2.08 -5.40
N GLY A 59 -0.47 -1.52 -6.22
CA GLY A 59 -0.04 -2.05 -7.52
C GLY A 59 -0.81 -1.50 -8.72
N VAL A 60 -1.66 -0.49 -8.50
CA VAL A 60 -2.46 0.22 -9.50
C VAL A 60 -1.86 1.60 -9.71
N ASN A 61 -1.73 2.04 -10.96
CA ASN A 61 -1.34 3.42 -11.26
C ASN A 61 -2.60 4.27 -11.37
N LEU A 62 -2.79 5.19 -10.44
CA LEU A 62 -3.87 6.16 -10.50
C LEU A 62 -3.51 7.25 -11.53
N PRO A 63 -4.49 7.77 -12.28
CA PRO A 63 -4.20 8.53 -13.51
C PRO A 63 -3.94 10.04 -13.29
N GLY A 64 -4.06 10.55 -12.07
CA GLY A 64 -3.84 11.95 -11.73
C GLY A 64 -5.10 12.82 -11.88
N GLU A 65 -5.02 14.07 -11.42
CA GLU A 65 -6.15 15.00 -11.33
C GLU A 65 -6.78 15.40 -12.68
N HIS A 66 -6.03 15.27 -13.78
CA HIS A 66 -6.48 15.65 -15.12
C HIS A 66 -7.17 14.51 -15.87
N ALA A 67 -7.33 13.34 -15.25
CA ALA A 67 -7.94 12.19 -15.88
C ALA A 67 -9.47 12.29 -15.94
N THR A 68 -10.06 11.52 -16.85
CA THR A 68 -11.51 11.44 -17.00
C THR A 68 -12.15 10.64 -15.84
N ILE A 69 -13.46 10.84 -15.65
CA ILE A 69 -14.25 10.07 -14.69
C ILE A 69 -14.15 8.56 -14.96
N GLU A 70 -14.14 8.17 -16.23
CA GLU A 70 -14.05 6.76 -16.62
C GLU A 70 -12.68 6.15 -16.24
N GLU A 71 -11.59 6.89 -16.45
CA GLU A 71 -10.24 6.45 -16.06
C GLU A 71 -10.12 6.28 -14.54
N HIS A 72 -10.62 7.23 -13.75
CA HIS A 72 -10.67 7.07 -12.30
C HIS A 72 -11.54 5.89 -11.85
N ALA A 73 -12.67 5.65 -12.52
CA ALA A 73 -13.54 4.51 -12.22
C ALA A 73 -12.84 3.17 -12.52
N VAL A 74 -12.08 3.08 -13.61
CA VAL A 74 -11.26 1.90 -13.93
C VAL A 74 -10.20 1.66 -12.85
N ALA A 75 -9.45 2.70 -12.46
CA ALA A 75 -8.41 2.57 -11.45
C ALA A 75 -8.98 2.17 -10.07
N ARG A 76 -10.11 2.76 -9.65
CA ARG A 76 -10.82 2.37 -8.42
C ARG A 76 -11.30 0.91 -8.45
N ARG A 77 -11.82 0.44 -9.60
CA ARG A 77 -12.21 -0.97 -9.77
C ARG A 77 -11.01 -1.90 -9.64
N GLN A 78 -9.85 -1.51 -10.17
CA GLN A 78 -8.61 -2.29 -10.03
C GLN A 78 -8.17 -2.35 -8.57
N LEU A 79 -8.22 -1.24 -7.81
CA LEU A 79 -7.92 -1.24 -6.38
C LEU A 79 -8.86 -2.17 -5.60
N ALA A 80 -10.17 -2.09 -5.86
CA ALA A 80 -11.16 -2.97 -5.22
C ALA A 80 -10.90 -4.45 -5.53
N PHE A 81 -10.49 -4.76 -6.77
CA PHE A 81 -10.08 -6.11 -7.14
C PHE A 81 -8.85 -6.58 -6.34
N ILE A 82 -7.85 -5.72 -6.11
CA ILE A 82 -6.70 -6.05 -5.27
C ILE A 82 -7.13 -6.39 -3.83
N VAL A 83 -8.01 -5.58 -3.22
CA VAL A 83 -8.53 -5.87 -1.88
C VAL A 83 -9.19 -7.25 -1.84
N ALA A 84 -10.12 -7.52 -2.76
CA ALA A 84 -10.83 -8.79 -2.82
C ALA A 84 -9.91 -9.99 -3.12
N ALA A 85 -8.87 -9.81 -3.94
CA ALA A 85 -7.90 -10.86 -4.23
C ALA A 85 -7.03 -11.18 -3.01
N MET A 86 -6.63 -10.18 -2.23
CA MET A 86 -5.84 -10.37 -1.01
C MET A 86 -6.65 -11.01 0.12
N ASP A 87 -7.96 -10.77 0.18
CA ASP A 87 -8.85 -11.43 1.17
C ASP A 87 -8.96 -12.94 0.99
N ARG A 88 -8.68 -13.45 -0.21
CA ARG A 88 -8.68 -14.88 -0.51
C ARG A 88 -7.35 -15.56 -0.19
N GLN A 89 -6.32 -14.81 0.21
CA GLN A 89 -5.04 -15.41 0.56
C GLN A 89 -5.14 -16.15 1.90
N PRO A 90 -4.50 -17.34 2.02
CA PRO A 90 -4.43 -18.03 3.31
C PRO A 90 -3.76 -17.16 4.37
N GLU A 91 -4.31 -17.15 5.58
CA GLU A 91 -3.78 -16.33 6.68
C GLU A 91 -2.28 -16.61 6.96
N ALA A 92 -1.84 -17.87 6.83
CA ALA A 92 -0.43 -18.22 6.97
C ALA A 92 0.49 -17.50 5.95
N HIS A 93 0.02 -17.29 4.71
CA HIS A 93 0.76 -16.54 3.70
C HIS A 93 0.84 -15.06 4.08
N ARG A 94 -0.28 -14.48 4.55
CA ARG A 94 -0.37 -13.10 5.01
C ARG A 94 0.57 -12.84 6.20
N GLN A 95 0.54 -13.70 7.21
CA GLN A 95 1.39 -13.61 8.40
C GLN A 95 2.87 -13.69 8.06
N ARG A 96 3.28 -14.64 7.21
CA ARG A 96 4.67 -14.76 6.76
C ARG A 96 5.14 -13.49 6.05
N SER A 97 4.31 -12.94 5.16
CA SER A 97 4.61 -11.72 4.42
C SER A 97 4.75 -10.50 5.35
N LEU A 98 3.89 -10.38 6.37
CA LEU A 98 3.99 -9.34 7.39
C LEU A 98 5.22 -9.47 8.30
N ALA A 99 5.61 -10.71 8.65
CA ALA A 99 6.82 -10.96 9.43
C ALA A 99 8.09 -10.56 8.65
N ILE A 100 8.16 -10.93 7.36
CA ILE A 100 9.26 -10.52 6.47
C ILE A 100 9.34 -8.99 6.40
N ARG A 101 8.20 -8.30 6.27
CA ARG A 101 8.12 -6.83 6.31
C ARG A 101 8.73 -6.24 7.57
N ALA A 102 8.32 -6.75 8.74
CA ALA A 102 8.76 -6.24 10.03
C ALA A 102 10.28 -6.39 10.19
N ALA A 103 10.82 -7.54 9.77
CA ALA A 103 12.26 -7.77 9.74
C ALA A 103 13.00 -6.82 8.79
N MET A 104 12.48 -6.62 7.57
CA MET A 104 13.04 -5.66 6.61
C MET A 104 13.07 -4.24 7.16
N HIS A 105 11.97 -3.80 7.79
CA HIS A 105 11.90 -2.47 8.40
C HIS A 105 12.88 -2.30 9.54
N TYR A 106 12.93 -3.27 10.46
CA TYR A 106 13.89 -3.26 11.55
C TYR A 106 15.34 -3.17 11.05
N ALA A 107 15.67 -3.90 9.98
CA ALA A 107 17.02 -3.87 9.39
C ALA A 107 17.35 -2.53 8.73
N ALA A 108 16.39 -1.92 8.03
CA ALA A 108 16.60 -0.66 7.33
C ALA A 108 16.61 0.57 8.25
N PHE A 109 15.85 0.54 9.35
CA PHE A 109 15.74 1.63 10.33
C PHE A 109 16.00 1.13 11.76
N PRO A 110 17.26 0.78 12.10
CA PRO A 110 17.57 0.27 13.44
C PRO A 110 17.28 1.35 14.49
N GLY A 111 16.40 1.05 15.45
CA GLY A 111 16.09 1.93 16.59
C GLY A 111 14.75 2.68 16.52
N GLN A 112 14.05 2.68 15.37
CA GLN A 112 12.64 3.12 15.30
C GLN A 112 11.71 1.94 15.66
N ARG A 113 11.11 1.96 16.85
CA ARG A 113 10.14 0.93 17.28
C ARG A 113 8.86 1.07 16.45
N THR A 114 8.49 0.06 15.68
CA THR A 114 7.11 -0.07 15.18
C THR A 114 6.23 -0.41 16.37
N HIS A 115 5.26 0.45 16.69
CA HIS A 115 4.30 0.16 17.74
C HIS A 115 3.34 -0.91 17.23
N VAL A 116 3.67 -2.18 17.45
CA VAL A 116 2.71 -3.27 17.33
C VAL A 116 1.73 -3.11 18.48
N ALA A 117 0.65 -2.37 18.26
CA ALA A 117 -0.50 -2.38 19.15
C ALA A 117 -1.15 -3.76 19.03
N GLU A 118 -0.74 -4.65 19.92
CA GLU A 118 -1.43 -5.89 20.22
C GLU A 118 -2.77 -5.52 20.84
N SER A 119 -3.82 -5.41 20.04
CA SER A 119 -5.20 -5.31 20.52
C SER A 119 -5.62 -6.68 21.06
N ALA A 120 -5.10 -7.01 22.25
CA ALA A 120 -5.73 -7.95 23.14
C ALA A 120 -7.11 -7.39 23.48
N SER A 121 -8.15 -8.07 22.99
CA SER A 121 -9.52 -7.82 23.40
C SER A 121 -9.68 -8.21 24.87
N ALA A 122 -10.22 -7.28 25.66
CA ALA A 122 -10.85 -7.54 26.96
C ALA A 122 -12.33 -7.22 26.83
#